data_AF-A0A6A5GI36-F1
#
_entry.id   AF-A0A6A5GI36-F1
#
_cell.length_a   1.000
_cell.length_b   1.000
_cell.length_c   1.000
_cell.angle_alpha   90.00
_cell.angle_beta   90.00
_cell.angle_gamma   90.00
#
_symmetry.space_group_name_H-M   'P 1'
#
loop_
_entity.id
_entity.type
_entity.pdbx_description
1 polymer ?
#
loop_
_entity_poly.entity_id
_entity_poly.type
_entity_poly.pdbx_seq_one_letter_code
_entity_poly.pdbx_strand_id
1 'polypeptide(L)'
;MHRSCGRKISLDTLLDERNGWLSNGTLSIEYGFRVEAIQDMDGIWGFNFHEMATLEKQDTITLYVYDRDESFQLYPSKQVVYFHSSYLKNRTFACCDLGVSEHTDVLQIAHGVNVRVRNLRLIIPIAKDLEFQNVIRFCERQLIQENLCYRMNYCNKFQIASKYNLNHYLAHLLKNVRNVKRLAVALKTVKLKKMSSEYMKQCTKYFFENA
;
A
#
# COMPACT_ATOMS: atom_id res chain seq x y z
N MET A 1 -7.44 -16.91 -20.47
CA MET A 1 -5.98 -16.99 -20.51
C MET A 1 -5.52 -16.60 -21.90
N HIS A 2 -5.13 -15.34 -22.11
CA HIS A 2 -4.62 -14.89 -23.42
C HIS A 2 -3.14 -15.28 -23.50
N ARG A 3 -2.79 -16.15 -24.44
CA ARG A 3 -1.38 -16.39 -24.78
C ARG A 3 -0.90 -15.19 -25.58
N SER A 4 -0.03 -14.39 -24.99
CA SER A 4 0.82 -13.46 -25.75
C SER A 4 1.75 -14.31 -26.62
N CYS A 5 1.46 -14.38 -27.92
CA CYS A 5 2.40 -14.95 -28.88
C CYS A 5 3.26 -13.83 -29.44
N GLY A 6 4.57 -13.93 -29.25
CA GLY A 6 5.54 -13.10 -29.95
C GLY A 6 5.48 -13.29 -31.46
N ARG A 7 6.25 -12.47 -32.18
CA ARG A 7 6.34 -12.55 -33.64
C ARG A 7 6.84 -13.95 -34.04
N LYS A 8 6.08 -14.64 -34.87
CA LYS A 8 6.49 -15.94 -35.40
C LYS A 8 7.54 -15.73 -36.49
N ILE A 9 8.67 -16.43 -36.36
CA ILE A 9 9.70 -16.50 -37.40
C ILE A 9 9.56 -17.86 -38.09
N SER A 10 9.65 -17.87 -39.42
CA SER A 10 9.59 -19.13 -40.18
C SER A 10 10.88 -19.93 -40.00
N LEU A 11 10.78 -21.26 -40.02
CA LEU A 11 11.94 -22.14 -39.91
C LEU A 11 12.96 -21.88 -41.02
N ASP A 12 12.51 -21.66 -42.26
CA ASP A 12 13.40 -21.36 -43.39
C ASP A 12 14.20 -20.08 -43.16
N THR A 13 13.58 -19.06 -42.56
CA THR A 13 14.27 -17.82 -42.18
C THR A 13 15.27 -18.03 -41.03
N LEU A 14 14.89 -18.85 -40.05
CA LEU A 14 15.73 -19.13 -38.87
C LEU A 14 16.96 -19.98 -39.24
N LEU A 15 16.80 -20.89 -40.20
CA LEU A 15 17.82 -21.86 -40.61
C LEU A 15 18.68 -21.40 -41.81
N ASP A 16 18.38 -20.27 -42.45
CA ASP A 16 19.25 -19.70 -43.47
C ASP A 16 20.47 -19.04 -42.82
N GLU A 17 21.65 -19.63 -43.04
CA GLU A 17 22.94 -19.12 -42.52
C GLU A 17 23.21 -17.66 -42.92
N ARG A 18 22.63 -17.18 -44.03
CA ARG A 18 22.78 -15.79 -44.49
C ARG A 18 22.07 -14.77 -43.60
N ASN A 19 21.12 -15.21 -42.77
CA ASN A 19 20.37 -14.32 -41.88
C ASN A 19 21.09 -14.04 -40.55
N GLY A 20 22.24 -14.67 -40.31
CA GLY A 20 23.09 -14.40 -39.13
C GLY A 20 22.55 -14.93 -37.80
N TRP A 21 21.47 -15.72 -37.80
CA TRP A 21 20.92 -16.37 -36.61
C TRP A 21 21.72 -17.61 -36.17
N LEU A 22 22.52 -18.17 -37.07
CA LEU A 22 23.33 -19.36 -36.83
C LEU A 22 24.80 -18.96 -36.68
N SER A 23 25.46 -19.51 -35.65
CA SER A 23 26.91 -19.44 -35.48
C SER A 23 27.48 -20.84 -35.66
N ASN A 24 28.12 -21.09 -36.81
CA ASN A 24 28.64 -22.42 -37.20
C ASN A 24 27.58 -23.53 -37.08
N GLY A 25 26.40 -23.31 -37.69
CA GLY A 25 25.27 -24.26 -37.64
C GLY A 25 24.57 -24.36 -36.28
N THR A 26 25.01 -23.61 -35.26
CA THR A 26 24.40 -23.60 -33.93
C THR A 26 23.46 -22.41 -33.79
N LEU A 27 22.21 -22.70 -33.40
CA LEU A 27 21.25 -21.69 -32.97
C LEU A 27 21.33 -21.55 -31.43
N SER A 28 21.65 -20.35 -30.96
CA SER A 28 21.59 -20.01 -29.54
C SER A 28 20.37 -19.16 -29.26
N ILE A 29 19.53 -19.60 -28.32
CA ILE A 29 18.33 -18.86 -27.89
C ILE A 29 18.53 -18.44 -26.43
N GLU A 30 18.52 -17.14 -26.20
CA GLU A 30 18.45 -16.57 -24.87
C GLU A 30 17.01 -16.14 -24.58
N TYR A 31 16.52 -16.49 -23.39
CA TYR A 31 15.21 -16.06 -22.92
C TYR A 31 15.31 -15.58 -21.47
N GLY A 32 14.43 -14.66 -21.10
CA GLY A 32 14.26 -14.18 -19.74
C GLY A 32 12.79 -14.26 -19.35
N PHE A 33 12.53 -14.57 -18.08
CA PHE A 33 11.20 -14.47 -17.50
C PHE A 33 11.15 -13.28 -16.55
N ARG A 34 10.01 -12.59 -16.51
CA ARG A 34 9.68 -11.59 -15.50
C ARG A 34 8.59 -12.17 -14.61
N VAL A 35 8.83 -12.16 -13.31
CA VAL A 35 7.80 -12.50 -12.33
C VAL A 35 7.07 -11.23 -11.96
N GLU A 36 5.88 -11.00 -12.54
CA GLU A 36 5.07 -9.80 -12.25
C GLU A 36 4.31 -9.89 -10.93
N ALA A 37 3.85 -11.10 -10.60
CA ALA A 37 3.08 -11.37 -9.40
C ALA A 37 3.41 -12.76 -8.86
N ILE A 38 3.34 -12.90 -7.54
CA ILE A 38 3.58 -14.12 -6.79
C ILE A 38 2.32 -14.40 -5.98
N GLN A 39 1.85 -15.64 -6.00
CA GLN A 39 0.76 -16.08 -5.14
C GLN A 39 1.34 -16.56 -3.81
N ASP A 40 0.87 -15.98 -2.70
CA ASP A 40 1.27 -16.42 -1.36
C ASP A 40 0.44 -17.65 -0.91
N MET A 41 0.80 -18.24 0.22
CA MET A 41 0.18 -19.42 0.82
C MET A 41 -1.31 -19.24 1.15
N ASP A 42 -1.79 -18.01 1.27
CA ASP A 42 -3.21 -17.68 1.46
C ASP A 42 -4.01 -17.64 0.15
N GLY A 43 -3.36 -17.91 -0.99
CA GLY A 43 -3.95 -17.91 -2.32
C GLY A 43 -4.12 -16.52 -2.93
N ILE A 44 -3.63 -15.46 -2.27
CA ILE A 44 -3.73 -14.08 -2.77
C ILE A 44 -2.53 -13.79 -3.66
N TRP A 45 -2.81 -13.25 -4.85
CA TRP A 45 -1.78 -12.76 -5.76
C TRP A 45 -1.32 -11.36 -5.34
N GLY A 46 -0.02 -11.20 -5.12
CA GLY A 46 0.63 -9.93 -4.86
C GLY A 46 1.61 -9.58 -5.98
N PHE A 47 1.82 -8.28 -6.21
CA PHE A 47 2.84 -7.80 -7.15
C PHE A 47 4.25 -8.09 -6.61
N ASN A 48 5.18 -8.44 -7.50
CA ASN A 48 6.59 -8.55 -7.13
C ASN A 48 7.26 -7.17 -7.20
N PHE A 49 7.56 -6.59 -6.04
CA PHE A 49 8.25 -5.30 -5.95
C PHE A 49 9.77 -5.42 -5.75
N HIS A 50 10.32 -6.62 -5.57
CA HIS A 50 11.73 -6.81 -5.21
C HIS A 50 12.66 -6.88 -6.43
N GLU A 51 12.12 -7.08 -7.63
CA GLU A 51 12.89 -7.16 -8.86
C GLU A 51 12.74 -5.86 -9.66
N MET A 52 13.87 -5.17 -9.88
CA MET A 52 13.91 -4.00 -10.76
C MET A 52 13.79 -4.47 -12.21
N ALA A 53 12.79 -3.99 -12.95
CA ALA A 53 12.72 -4.21 -14.38
C ALA A 53 13.94 -3.56 -15.06
N THR A 54 14.88 -4.36 -15.55
CA THR A 54 16.12 -3.91 -16.18
C THR A 54 15.90 -3.11 -17.48
N LEU A 55 14.73 -3.25 -18.11
CA LEU A 55 14.37 -2.57 -19.37
C LEU A 55 13.50 -1.30 -19.18
N GLU A 56 12.91 -1.09 -18.01
CA GLU A 56 11.89 -0.04 -17.76
C GLU A 56 12.21 0.81 -16.51
N LYS A 57 13.49 1.12 -16.23
CA LYS A 57 13.87 2.02 -15.11
C LYS A 57 13.07 3.34 -15.09
N GLN A 58 12.53 3.76 -16.23
CA GLN A 58 11.73 4.98 -16.37
C GLN A 58 10.32 4.85 -15.79
N ASP A 59 9.78 3.65 -15.58
CA ASP A 59 8.39 3.42 -15.16
C ASP A 59 8.22 2.99 -13.70
N THR A 60 9.32 2.77 -12.98
CA THR A 60 9.32 2.41 -11.56
C THR A 60 9.90 3.54 -10.69
N ILE A 61 9.37 3.69 -9.47
CA ILE A 61 10.00 4.49 -8.42
C ILE A 61 10.83 3.57 -7.52
N THR A 62 11.98 4.03 -7.02
CA THR A 62 12.77 3.24 -6.05
C THR A 62 12.42 3.66 -4.63
N LEU A 63 11.87 2.75 -3.82
CA LEU A 63 11.72 2.97 -2.39
C LEU A 63 12.86 2.28 -1.65
N TYR A 64 13.67 3.06 -0.95
CA TYR A 64 14.70 2.56 -0.04
C TYR A 64 14.06 2.37 1.33
N VAL A 65 13.95 1.13 1.77
CA VAL A 65 13.32 0.76 3.04
C VAL A 65 14.38 0.25 3.99
N TYR A 66 14.46 0.85 5.17
CA TYR A 66 15.44 0.48 6.19
C TYR A 66 14.77 -0.35 7.29
N ASP A 67 15.22 -1.59 7.46
CA ASP A 67 14.75 -2.50 8.51
C ASP A 67 15.93 -2.93 9.37
N ARG A 68 15.98 -2.41 10.60
CA ARG A 68 17.10 -2.57 11.54
C ARG A 68 18.42 -2.09 10.91
N ASP A 69 19.26 -3.03 10.49
CA ASP A 69 20.60 -2.81 9.94
C ASP A 69 20.69 -3.14 8.44
N GLU A 70 19.56 -3.54 7.82
CA GLU A 70 19.48 -3.91 6.41
C GLU A 70 18.69 -2.87 5.61
N SER A 71 19.13 -2.63 4.37
CA SER A 71 18.42 -1.77 3.42
C SER A 71 17.87 -2.59 2.26
N PHE A 72 16.59 -2.43 2.00
CA PHE A 72 15.89 -3.08 0.90
C PHE A 72 15.47 -2.04 -0.14
N GLN A 73 15.31 -2.50 -1.38
CA GLN A 73 14.77 -1.68 -2.46
C GLN A 73 13.46 -2.30 -2.95
N LEU A 74 12.44 -1.47 -3.10
CA LEU A 74 11.17 -1.83 -3.73
C LEU A 74 10.96 -0.99 -4.98
N TYR A 75 10.41 -1.59 -6.04
CA TYR A 75 10.25 -0.99 -7.36
C TYR A 75 8.79 -0.94 -7.82
N PRO A 76 7.88 -0.24 -7.11
CA PRO A 76 6.49 -0.13 -7.55
C PRO A 76 6.34 0.73 -8.81
N SER A 77 5.22 0.53 -9.52
CA SER A 77 4.89 1.27 -10.73
C SER A 77 4.64 2.76 -10.43
N LYS A 78 5.31 3.66 -11.17
CA LYS A 78 5.08 5.11 -11.09
C LYS A 78 3.64 5.47 -11.38
N GLN A 79 3.00 4.82 -12.35
CA GLN A 79 1.63 5.14 -12.74
C GLN A 79 0.67 5.00 -11.56
N VAL A 80 0.75 3.86 -10.86
CA VAL A 80 -0.13 3.58 -9.72
C VAL A 80 0.26 4.45 -8.52
N VAL A 81 1.56 4.57 -8.24
CA VAL A 81 2.06 5.36 -7.11
C VAL A 81 1.69 6.84 -7.27
N TYR A 82 1.94 7.46 -8.42
CA TYR A 82 1.63 8.87 -8.66
C TYR A 82 0.14 9.17 -8.65
N PHE A 83 -0.68 8.18 -9.03
CA PHE A 83 -2.13 8.31 -8.97
C PHE A 83 -2.63 8.34 -7.53
N HIS A 84 -2.01 7.57 -6.62
CA HIS A 84 -2.51 7.39 -5.26
C HIS A 84 -1.74 8.14 -4.16
N SER A 85 -0.51 8.58 -4.42
CA SER A 85 0.34 9.33 -3.49
C SER A 85 0.69 10.70 -4.06
N SER A 86 0.23 11.76 -3.39
CA SER A 86 0.66 13.13 -3.68
C SER A 86 2.13 13.36 -3.31
N TYR A 87 2.60 12.76 -2.22
CA TYR A 87 3.98 12.87 -1.76
C TYR A 87 4.99 12.34 -2.78
N LEU A 88 4.69 11.19 -3.39
CA LEU A 88 5.58 10.52 -4.35
C LEU A 88 5.43 11.09 -5.77
N LYS A 89 4.45 11.98 -6.01
CA LYS A 89 4.25 12.60 -7.33
C LYS A 89 5.51 13.35 -7.74
N ASN A 90 6.03 13.02 -8.93
CA ASN A 90 7.28 13.56 -9.50
C ASN A 90 8.56 13.17 -8.74
N ARG A 91 8.51 12.20 -7.81
CA ARG A 91 9.71 11.65 -7.17
C ARG A 91 10.19 10.41 -7.89
N THR A 92 11.50 10.29 -8.03
CA THR A 92 12.15 9.08 -8.56
C THR A 92 12.53 8.09 -7.47
N PHE A 93 12.61 8.55 -6.22
CA PHE A 93 12.82 7.71 -5.05
C PHE A 93 12.21 8.28 -3.77
N ALA A 94 12.10 7.45 -2.75
CA ALA A 94 11.89 7.87 -1.37
C ALA A 94 12.62 6.94 -0.38
N CYS A 95 13.02 7.50 0.75
CA CYS A 95 13.56 6.75 1.88
C CYS A 95 12.45 6.56 2.90
N CYS A 96 12.33 5.35 3.43
CA CYS A 96 11.28 5.00 4.36
C CYS A 96 11.85 4.30 5.58
N ASP A 97 11.44 4.80 6.74
CA ASP A 97 11.70 4.18 8.03
C ASP A 97 10.60 3.16 8.30
N LEU A 98 10.93 2.02 8.94
CA LEU A 98 10.07 0.85 9.25
C LEU A 98 10.23 -0.32 8.26
N GLY A 99 9.85 -1.52 8.70
CA GLY A 99 10.19 -2.79 8.06
C GLY A 99 9.70 -2.98 6.62
N VAL A 100 10.39 -3.85 5.88
CA VAL A 100 10.11 -4.10 4.45
C VAL A 100 8.73 -4.73 4.22
N SER A 101 8.28 -5.54 5.18
CA SER A 101 6.98 -6.22 5.12
C SER A 101 5.84 -5.22 5.12
N GLU A 102 5.86 -4.23 6.00
CA GLU A 102 4.80 -3.24 6.12
C GLU A 102 4.75 -2.29 4.93
N HIS A 103 5.91 -1.94 4.36
CA HIS A 103 5.98 -1.18 3.11
C HIS A 103 5.43 -1.97 1.94
N THR A 104 5.74 -3.26 1.87
CA THR A 104 5.18 -4.16 0.86
C THR A 104 3.67 -4.21 0.97
N ASP A 105 3.11 -4.39 2.17
CA ASP A 105 1.65 -4.37 2.39
C ASP A 105 1.01 -3.06 1.94
N VAL A 106 1.60 -1.91 2.27
CA VAL A 106 1.11 -0.58 1.81
C VAL A 106 1.08 -0.53 0.29
N LEU A 107 2.13 -0.98 -0.38
CA LEU A 107 2.18 -1.01 -1.85
C LEU A 107 1.16 -1.98 -2.42
N GLN A 108 1.00 -3.19 -1.88
CA GLN A 108 0.02 -4.16 -2.36
C GLN A 108 -1.39 -3.55 -2.29
N ILE A 109 -1.76 -2.95 -1.15
CA ILE A 109 -3.06 -2.27 -0.98
C ILE A 109 -3.18 -1.10 -1.97
N ALA A 110 -2.10 -0.33 -2.15
CA ALA A 110 -2.10 0.81 -3.06
C ALA A 110 -2.36 0.39 -4.51
N HIS A 111 -1.91 -0.81 -4.90
CA HIS A 111 -2.15 -1.43 -6.20
C HIS A 111 -3.46 -2.22 -6.28
N GLY A 112 -4.30 -2.18 -5.24
CA GLY A 112 -5.62 -2.78 -5.23
C GLY A 112 -5.67 -4.24 -4.79
N VAL A 113 -4.58 -4.79 -4.27
CA VAL A 113 -4.56 -6.16 -3.72
C VAL A 113 -5.29 -6.18 -2.38
N ASN A 114 -6.18 -7.15 -2.20
CA ASN A 114 -6.94 -7.34 -0.97
C ASN A 114 -6.15 -8.17 0.05
N VAL A 115 -5.03 -7.63 0.53
CA VAL A 115 -4.16 -8.33 1.48
C VAL A 115 -4.78 -8.44 2.87
N ARG A 116 -4.48 -9.53 3.58
CA ARG A 116 -4.77 -9.68 5.00
C ARG A 116 -3.75 -8.91 5.83
N VAL A 117 -4.10 -7.69 6.23
CA VAL A 117 -3.21 -6.88 7.06
C VAL A 117 -3.17 -7.39 8.50
N ARG A 118 -1.98 -7.80 8.94
CA ARG A 118 -1.76 -8.28 10.32
C ARG A 118 -1.70 -7.14 11.34
N ASN A 119 -1.14 -5.98 10.95
CA ASN A 119 -0.88 -4.89 11.88
C ASN A 119 -1.16 -3.49 11.29
N LEU A 120 -2.43 -3.09 11.28
CA LEU A 120 -2.85 -1.75 10.85
C LEU A 120 -2.15 -0.60 11.59
N ARG A 121 -1.63 -0.82 12.80
CA ARG A 121 -0.93 0.22 13.56
C ARG A 121 0.41 0.62 12.93
N LEU A 122 1.01 -0.25 12.12
CA LEU A 122 2.23 0.05 11.37
C LEU A 122 1.91 0.52 9.94
N ILE A 123 0.87 -0.04 9.32
CA ILE A 123 0.43 0.35 7.96
C ILE A 123 -0.09 1.79 7.90
N ILE A 124 -0.91 2.22 8.88
CA ILE A 124 -1.50 3.57 8.87
C ILE A 124 -0.42 4.68 8.92
N PRO A 125 0.60 4.64 9.80
CA PRO A 125 1.71 5.58 9.77
C PRO A 125 2.39 5.66 8.40
N ILE A 126 2.81 4.52 7.84
CA ILE A 126 3.52 4.48 6.55
C ILE A 126 2.65 5.06 5.44
N ALA A 127 1.38 4.67 5.39
CA ALA A 127 0.42 5.21 4.42
C ALA A 127 0.19 6.72 4.58
N LYS A 128 0.33 7.27 5.79
CA LYS A 128 0.27 8.71 6.04
C LYS A 128 1.53 9.42 5.58
N ASP A 129 2.70 8.88 5.91
CA ASP A 129 3.99 9.45 5.56
C ASP A 129 4.21 9.46 4.04
N LEU A 130 3.73 8.42 3.34
CA LEU A 130 3.72 8.32 1.89
C LEU A 130 2.45 8.93 1.25
N GLU A 131 1.55 9.53 2.03
CA GLU A 131 0.30 10.17 1.57
C GLU A 131 -0.63 9.29 0.70
N PHE A 132 -0.63 7.97 0.89
CA PHE A 132 -1.52 7.03 0.20
C PHE A 132 -2.95 7.06 0.78
N GLN A 133 -3.79 7.96 0.26
CA GLN A 133 -5.18 8.13 0.76
C GLN A 133 -6.07 6.91 0.52
N ASN A 134 -5.83 6.15 -0.55
CA ASN A 134 -6.53 4.89 -0.81
C ASN A 134 -6.22 3.83 0.26
N VAL A 135 -4.95 3.72 0.68
CA VAL A 135 -4.53 2.80 1.74
C VAL A 135 -5.10 3.25 3.08
N ILE A 136 -5.13 4.54 3.38
CA ILE A 136 -5.77 5.07 4.59
C ILE A 136 -7.26 4.68 4.63
N ARG A 137 -7.98 4.87 3.52
CA ARG A 137 -9.39 4.47 3.40
C ARG A 137 -9.59 2.96 3.55
N PHE A 138 -8.69 2.15 3.01
CA PHE A 138 -8.70 0.70 3.21
C PHE A 138 -8.57 0.36 4.70
N CYS A 139 -7.58 0.96 5.40
CA CYS A 139 -7.38 0.76 6.82
C CYS A 139 -8.60 1.17 7.65
N GLU A 140 -9.28 2.27 7.31
CA GLU A 140 -10.53 2.65 7.99
C GLU A 140 -11.63 1.62 7.83
N ARG A 141 -11.83 1.06 6.63
CA ARG A 141 -12.82 -0.01 6.39
C ARG A 141 -12.49 -1.24 7.21
N GLN A 142 -11.21 -1.64 7.24
CA GLN A 142 -10.70 -2.76 8.01
C GLN A 142 -10.96 -2.58 9.52
N LEU A 143 -10.70 -1.39 10.06
CA LEU A 143 -11.01 -1.06 11.46
C LEU A 143 -12.52 -1.15 11.79
N ILE A 144 -13.37 -0.79 10.84
CA ILE A 144 -14.83 -0.79 10.99
C ILE A 144 -15.41 -2.20 10.86
N GLN A 145 -15.01 -2.96 9.84
CA GLN A 145 -15.64 -4.22 9.45
C GLN A 145 -15.11 -5.40 10.27
N GLU A 146 -13.79 -5.49 10.43
CA GLU A 146 -13.16 -6.68 11.01
C GLU A 146 -12.96 -6.54 12.52
N ASN A 147 -13.30 -5.37 13.10
CA ASN A 147 -13.05 -5.02 14.50
C ASN A 147 -11.64 -5.46 14.96
N LEU A 148 -10.63 -5.30 14.09
CA LEU A 148 -9.24 -5.73 14.32
C LEU A 148 -8.62 -5.07 15.55
N CYS A 149 -9.26 -4.03 16.06
CA CYS A 149 -8.95 -3.35 17.30
C CYS A 149 -9.90 -3.73 18.45
N TYR A 150 -10.49 -4.93 18.48
CA TYR A 150 -11.37 -5.37 19.57
C TYR A 150 -10.66 -5.35 20.93
N ARG A 151 -9.35 -5.63 20.95
CA ARG A 151 -8.49 -5.53 22.14
C ARG A 151 -8.18 -4.09 22.54
N MET A 152 -8.42 -3.11 21.65
CA MET A 152 -8.20 -1.72 21.98
C MET A 152 -9.33 -1.21 22.85
N ASN A 153 -8.95 -0.65 24.01
CA ASN A 153 -9.91 0.10 24.79
C ASN A 153 -10.46 1.26 23.95
N TYR A 154 -11.63 1.71 24.36
CA TYR A 154 -12.39 2.72 23.64
C TYR A 154 -11.62 4.05 23.47
N CYS A 155 -10.88 4.51 24.48
CA CYS A 155 -10.07 5.73 24.39
C CYS A 155 -8.97 5.62 23.33
N ASN A 156 -8.29 4.47 23.25
CA ASN A 156 -7.23 4.25 22.27
C ASN A 156 -7.77 4.27 20.84
N LYS A 157 -9.03 3.86 20.61
CA LYS A 157 -9.68 3.94 19.29
C LYS A 157 -9.81 5.41 18.84
N PHE A 158 -10.26 6.30 19.72
CA PHE A 158 -10.33 7.74 19.46
C PHE A 158 -8.96 8.38 19.29
N GLN A 159 -7.96 7.96 20.09
CA GLN A 159 -6.59 8.42 19.92
C GLN A 159 -6.00 8.07 18.56
N ILE A 160 -6.20 6.84 18.06
CA ILE A 160 -5.77 6.45 16.71
C ILE A 160 -6.51 7.28 15.66
N ALA A 161 -7.84 7.40 15.78
CA ALA A 161 -8.64 8.17 14.82
C ALA A 161 -8.17 9.64 14.76
N SER A 162 -7.85 10.24 15.91
CA SER A 162 -7.32 11.60 15.96
C SER A 162 -5.90 11.70 15.42
N LYS A 163 -4.99 10.82 15.85
CA LYS A 163 -3.57 10.88 15.48
C LYS A 163 -3.39 10.81 13.96
N TYR A 164 -4.20 9.99 13.29
CA TYR A 164 -4.08 9.76 11.85
C TYR A 164 -5.25 10.37 11.04
N ASN A 165 -6.08 11.23 11.63
CA ASN A 165 -7.21 11.88 10.94
C ASN A 165 -8.10 10.87 10.18
N LEU A 166 -8.49 9.79 10.86
CA LEU A 166 -9.35 8.73 10.31
C LEU A 166 -10.82 9.12 10.49
N ASN A 167 -11.31 9.98 9.61
CA ASN A 167 -12.63 10.62 9.75
C ASN A 167 -13.80 9.64 9.56
N HIS A 168 -13.69 8.64 8.68
CA HIS A 168 -14.73 7.63 8.52
C HIS A 168 -14.77 6.68 9.72
N TYR A 169 -13.60 6.33 10.25
CA TYR A 169 -13.52 5.55 11.47
C TYR A 169 -14.04 6.34 12.67
N LEU A 170 -13.71 7.63 12.79
CA LEU A 170 -14.26 8.52 13.82
C LEU A 170 -15.79 8.56 13.77
N ALA A 171 -16.37 8.79 12.58
CA ALA A 171 -17.82 8.80 12.43
C ALA A 171 -18.46 7.47 12.88
N HIS A 172 -17.83 6.33 12.58
CA HIS A 172 -18.26 5.04 13.07
C HIS A 172 -18.14 4.91 14.60
N LEU A 173 -17.04 5.38 15.20
CA LEU A 173 -16.88 5.42 16.65
C LEU A 173 -17.95 6.29 17.31
N LEU A 174 -18.22 7.47 16.75
CA LEU A 174 -19.23 8.43 17.20
C LEU A 174 -20.64 7.82 17.21
N LYS A 175 -21.04 7.13 16.14
CA LYS A 175 -22.33 6.41 16.07
C LYS A 175 -22.51 5.35 17.17
N ASN A 176 -21.42 4.77 17.64
CA ASN A 176 -21.44 3.71 18.65
C ASN A 176 -21.20 4.23 20.08
N VAL A 177 -21.07 5.54 20.24
CA VAL A 177 -20.99 6.17 21.57
C VAL A 177 -22.37 6.13 22.18
N ARG A 178 -22.53 5.40 23.28
CA ARG A 178 -23.84 5.29 23.94
C ARG A 178 -24.21 6.52 24.78
N ASN A 179 -23.21 7.32 25.16
CA ASN A 179 -23.40 8.45 26.07
C ASN A 179 -22.27 9.48 25.92
N VAL A 180 -22.64 10.75 25.91
CA VAL A 180 -21.77 11.93 25.89
C VAL A 180 -20.66 11.89 26.95
N LYS A 181 -20.92 11.38 28.16
CA LYS A 181 -19.90 11.21 29.21
C LYS A 181 -18.73 10.32 28.76
N ARG A 182 -19.01 9.26 27.99
CA ARG A 182 -17.96 8.37 27.45
C ARG A 182 -17.12 9.08 26.40
N LEU A 183 -17.75 9.89 25.56
CA LEU A 183 -17.03 10.73 24.60
C LEU A 183 -16.13 11.73 25.34
N ALA A 184 -16.62 12.41 26.36
CA ALA A 184 -15.82 13.34 27.17
C ALA A 184 -14.58 12.66 27.78
N VAL A 185 -14.73 11.43 28.30
CA VAL A 185 -13.59 10.63 28.80
C VAL A 185 -12.58 10.33 27.67
N ALA A 186 -13.05 9.88 26.50
CA ALA A 186 -12.17 9.62 25.36
C ALA A 186 -11.43 10.89 24.91
N LEU A 187 -12.12 12.03 24.83
CA LEU A 187 -11.53 13.29 24.39
C LEU A 187 -10.51 13.85 25.38
N LYS A 188 -10.61 13.56 26.68
CA LYS A 188 -9.54 13.88 27.64
C LYS A 188 -8.23 13.17 27.32
N THR A 189 -8.30 11.98 26.72
CA THR A 189 -7.11 11.20 26.34
C THR A 189 -6.51 11.64 25.02
N VAL A 190 -7.24 12.41 24.21
CA VAL A 190 -6.77 12.97 22.95
C VAL A 190 -6.28 14.38 23.21
N LYS A 191 -5.09 14.75 22.70
CA LYS A 191 -4.57 16.10 22.85
C LYS A 191 -5.43 17.06 22.00
N LEU A 192 -6.40 17.74 22.60
CA LEU A 192 -7.35 18.66 21.93
C LEU A 192 -6.66 19.63 20.96
N LYS A 193 -5.54 20.22 21.38
CA LYS A 193 -4.74 21.15 20.56
C LYS A 193 -4.13 20.54 19.29
N LYS A 194 -4.09 19.21 19.20
CA LYS A 194 -3.52 18.46 18.06
C LYS A 194 -4.61 17.82 17.17
N MET A 195 -5.88 18.01 17.48
CA MET A 195 -6.97 17.50 16.64
C MET A 195 -7.07 18.31 15.36
N SER A 196 -7.37 17.63 14.25
CA SER A 196 -7.77 18.34 13.03
C SER A 196 -9.11 19.03 13.22
N SER A 197 -9.34 20.08 12.43
CA SER A 197 -10.61 20.81 12.41
C SER A 197 -11.79 19.88 12.09
N GLU A 198 -11.60 18.91 11.19
CA GLU A 198 -12.63 17.94 10.83
C GLU A 198 -12.97 16.99 11.98
N TYR A 199 -11.97 16.49 12.70
CA TYR A 199 -12.18 15.67 13.89
C TYR A 199 -13.00 16.43 14.95
N MET A 200 -12.64 17.68 15.22
CA MET A 200 -13.36 18.53 16.18
C MET A 200 -14.80 18.78 15.73
N LYS A 201 -15.02 19.13 14.46
CA LYS A 201 -16.37 19.35 13.91
C LYS A 201 -17.27 18.14 14.13
N GLN A 202 -16.79 16.92 13.84
CA GLN A 202 -17.58 15.71 14.04
C GLN A 202 -17.91 15.45 15.50
N CYS A 203 -16.94 15.64 16.41
CA CYS A 203 -17.18 15.48 17.85
C CYS A 203 -18.17 16.53 18.37
N THR A 204 -17.98 17.80 18.04
CA THR A 204 -18.87 18.90 18.45
C THR A 204 -20.28 18.71 17.94
N LYS A 205 -20.44 18.29 16.68
CA LYS A 205 -21.75 17.93 16.10
C LYS A 205 -22.43 16.84 16.94
N TYR A 206 -21.71 15.75 17.22
CA TYR A 206 -22.24 14.66 18.02
C TYR A 206 -22.66 15.12 19.42
N PHE A 207 -21.87 15.97 20.08
CA PHE A 207 -22.23 16.53 21.40
C PHE A 207 -23.57 17.27 21.34
N PHE A 208 -23.75 18.20 20.41
CA PHE A 208 -24.98 18.99 20.36
C PHE A 208 -26.21 18.16 19.96
N GLU A 209 -26.04 17.10 19.18
CA GLU A 209 -27.13 16.21 18.77
C GLU A 209 -27.56 15.23 19.88
N ASN A 210 -26.74 15.03 20.93
CA ASN A 210 -26.96 14.01 21.96
C ASN A 210 -26.79 14.52 23.41
N ALA A 211 -26.73 15.85 23.60
CA ALA A 211 -26.61 16.52 24.90
C ALA A 211 -27.95 16.66 25.63
#